data_AF-A0A133USY9-F1
#
_entry.id   AF-A0A133USY9-F1
#
_cell.length_a   1.000
_cell.length_b   1.000
_cell.length_c   1.000
_cell.angle_alpha   90.00
_cell.angle_beta   90.00
_cell.angle_gamma   90.00
#
_symmetry.space_group_name_H-M   'P 1'
#
loop_
_entity.id
_entity.type
_entity.pdbx_description
1 polymer ?
#
loop_
_entity_poly.entity_id
_entity_poly.type
_entity_poly.pdbx_seq_one_letter_code
_entity_poly.pdbx_strand_id
1 'polypeptide(L)'
;MQYGIPPEIAWIVPLAIPFVIGLLTGVIIRRGIKLIAAIIGLLVILVGTGYVSLSYEDLYSSAMEVLPKLFKEAKGSAGNVLPISAPSFLVGLGIGLWIG
;
A
#
# COMPACT_ATOMS: atom_id res chain seq x y z
N MET A 1 -8.42 -31.38 21.14
CA MET A 1 -8.06 -30.42 22.20
C MET A 1 -8.47 -29.04 21.70
N GLN A 2 -9.53 -28.44 22.26
CA GLN A 2 -9.91 -27.07 21.94
C GLN A 2 -8.90 -26.14 22.63
N TYR A 3 -8.04 -25.48 21.87
CA TYR A 3 -7.17 -24.44 22.40
C TYR A 3 -8.03 -23.18 22.60
N GLY A 4 -8.72 -23.11 23.74
CA GLY A 4 -9.48 -21.92 24.12
C GLY A 4 -8.51 -20.78 24.39
N ILE A 5 -8.71 -19.64 23.70
CA ILE A 5 -7.96 -18.42 24.00
C ILE A 5 -8.26 -18.06 25.46
N PRO A 6 -7.25 -17.83 26.31
CA PRO A 6 -7.47 -17.44 27.70
C PRO A 6 -8.38 -16.20 27.75
N PRO A 7 -9.43 -16.18 28.61
CA PRO A 7 -10.39 -15.08 28.67
C PRO A 7 -9.73 -13.71 28.87
N GLU A 8 -8.57 -13.67 29.51
CA GLU A 8 -7.81 -12.46 29.80
C GLU A 8 -7.23 -11.81 28.52
N ILE A 9 -7.03 -12.58 27.45
CA ILE A 9 -6.39 -12.14 26.19
C ILE A 9 -7.41 -12.06 25.05
N ALA A 10 -8.58 -12.69 25.18
CA ALA A 10 -9.60 -12.74 24.13
C ALA A 10 -10.06 -11.34 23.67
N TRP A 11 -10.04 -10.33 24.54
CA TRP A 11 -10.47 -8.96 24.22
C TRP A 11 -9.46 -8.18 23.36
N ILE A 12 -8.17 -8.51 23.39
CA ILE A 12 -7.14 -7.77 22.63
C ILE A 12 -6.97 -8.32 21.20
N VAL A 13 -7.33 -9.58 20.98
CA VAL A 13 -7.25 -10.25 19.67
C VAL A 13 -7.91 -9.45 18.53
N PRO A 14 -9.16 -8.97 18.66
CA PRO A 14 -9.79 -8.18 17.59
C PRO A 14 -9.13 -6.81 17.35
N LEU A 15 -8.26 -6.34 18.25
CA LEU A 15 -7.48 -5.12 18.07
C LEU A 15 -6.10 -5.41 17.46
N ALA A 16 -5.42 -6.44 17.97
CA ALA A 16 -4.06 -6.81 17.61
C ALA A 16 -3.96 -7.35 16.18
N ILE A 17 -4.91 -8.18 15.74
CA ILE A 17 -4.91 -8.74 14.39
C ILE A 17 -4.95 -7.64 13.31
N PRO A 18 -5.96 -6.75 13.29
CA PRO A 18 -6.01 -5.67 12.30
C PRO A 18 -4.81 -4.73 12.41
N PHE A 19 -4.29 -4.48 13.62
CA PHE A 19 -3.07 -3.68 13.80
C PHE A 19 -1.85 -4.30 13.10
N VAL A 20 -1.58 -5.59 13.32
CA VAL A 20 -0.44 -6.28 12.70
C VAL A 20 -0.58 -6.32 11.18
N ILE A 21 -1.79 -6.60 10.68
CA ILE A 21 -2.07 -6.57 9.23
C ILE A 21 -1.80 -5.16 8.68
N GLY A 22 -2.25 -4.12 9.37
CA GLY A 22 -1.98 -2.72 9.01
C GLY A 22 -0.49 -2.43 8.94
N LEU A 23 0.26 -2.81 9.98
CA LEU A 23 1.70 -2.61 10.06
C LEU A 23 2.45 -3.24 8.89
N LEU A 24 2.19 -4.53 8.63
CA LEU A 24 2.82 -5.26 7.52
C LEU A 24 2.45 -4.64 6.17
N THR A 25 1.17 -4.31 5.98
CA THR A 25 0.68 -3.65 4.77
C THR A 25 1.39 -2.30 4.55
N GLY A 26 1.55 -1.50 5.61
CA GLY A 26 2.25 -0.23 5.57
C GLY A 26 3.70 -0.36 5.13
N VAL A 27 4.44 -1.35 5.67
CA VAL A 27 5.83 -1.63 5.28
C VAL A 27 5.92 -2.01 3.79
N ILE A 28 5.01 -2.86 3.31
CA ILE A 28 4.97 -3.27 1.90
C ILE A 28 4.70 -2.06 0.98
N ILE A 29 3.71 -1.25 1.31
CA ILE A 29 3.38 -0.04 0.53
C ILE A 29 4.57 0.91 0.48
N ARG A 30 5.26 1.13 1.61
CA ARG A 30 6.42 2.02 1.67
C ARG A 30 7.56 1.57 0.75
N ARG A 31 7.78 0.25 0.62
CA ARG A 31 8.73 -0.30 -0.35
C ARG A 31 8.30 0.01 -1.79
N GLY A 32 7.01 -0.15 -2.10
CA GLY A 32 6.43 0.22 -3.39
C GLY A 32 6.64 1.69 -3.74
N ILE A 33 6.40 2.61 -2.79
CA ILE A 33 6.63 4.05 -2.98
C ILE A 33 8.11 4.33 -3.31
N LYS A 34 9.05 3.69 -2.60
CA LYS A 34 10.49 3.85 -2.87
C LYS A 34 10.86 3.39 -4.29
N LEU A 35 10.27 2.28 -4.76
CA LEU A 35 10.49 1.80 -6.14
C LEU A 35 9.92 2.76 -7.17
N ILE A 36 8.69 3.25 -6.97
CA ILE A 36 8.06 4.24 -7.87
C ILE A 36 8.92 5.51 -7.93
N ALA A 37 9.39 6.01 -6.78
CA ALA A 37 10.27 7.18 -6.73
C ALA A 37 11.59 6.95 -7.50
N ALA A 38 12.17 5.75 -7.40
CA ALA A 38 13.37 5.39 -8.16
C ALA A 38 13.11 5.37 -9.67
N ILE A 39 11.96 4.81 -10.10
CA ILE A 39 11.55 4.81 -11.51
C ILE A 39 11.35 6.24 -12.01
N ILE A 40 10.66 7.10 -11.25
CA ILE A 40 10.47 8.51 -11.61
C ILE A 40 11.82 9.21 -11.74
N GLY A 41 12.73 9.03 -10.78
CA GLY A 41 14.08 9.60 -10.85
C GLY A 41 14.85 9.15 -12.09
N LEU A 42 14.75 7.86 -12.44
CA LEU A 42 15.36 7.31 -13.65
C LEU A 42 14.78 7.96 -14.92
N LEU A 43 13.46 8.11 -15.00
CA LEU A 43 12.79 8.76 -16.14
C LEU A 43 13.26 10.21 -16.31
N VAL A 44 13.39 10.96 -15.20
CA VAL A 44 13.88 12.35 -15.24
C VAL A 44 15.30 12.41 -15.82
N ILE A 45 16.20 11.50 -15.42
CA ILE A 45 17.56 11.43 -15.97
C ILE A 45 17.54 11.09 -17.46
N LEU A 46 16.69 10.15 -17.88
CA LEU A 46 16.62 9.68 -19.25
C LEU A 46 16.05 10.73 -20.21
N VAL A 47 15.06 11.51 -19.74
CA VAL A 47 14.54 12.68 -20.47
C VAL A 47 15.59 13.79 -20.53
N GLY A 48 16.23 14.10 -19.40
CA GLY A 48 17.24 15.16 -19.33
C GLY A 48 18.49 14.90 -20.18
N THR A 49 18.82 13.64 -20.42
CA THR A 49 19.93 13.21 -21.30
C THR A 49 19.52 13.06 -22.77
N GLY A 50 18.23 13.21 -23.10
CA GLY A 50 17.70 13.07 -24.46
C GLY A 50 17.57 11.63 -24.95
N TYR A 51 17.76 10.63 -24.08
CA TYR A 51 17.60 9.23 -24.44
C TYR A 51 16.14 8.84 -24.71
N VAL A 52 15.18 9.54 -24.09
CA VAL A 52 13.75 9.32 -24.32
C VAL A 52 13.03 10.66 -24.49
N SER A 53 12.24 10.78 -25.55
CA SER A 53 11.33 11.90 -25.81
C SER A 53 9.95 11.61 -25.20
N LEU A 54 9.85 11.60 -23.88
CA LEU A 54 8.59 11.43 -23.16
C LEU A 54 7.93 12.81 -22.99
N SER A 55 6.74 12.99 -23.57
CA SER A 55 5.93 14.17 -23.27
C SER A 55 5.11 13.94 -22.01
N TYR A 56 4.66 15.04 -21.40
CA TYR A 56 3.70 15.00 -20.30
C TYR A 56 2.40 14.28 -20.70
N GLU A 57 1.98 14.44 -21.95
CA GLU A 57 0.71 13.94 -22.48
C GLU A 57 0.73 12.42 -22.64
N ASP A 58 1.86 11.86 -23.08
CA ASP A 58 2.09 10.41 -23.17
C ASP A 58 2.08 9.76 -21.78
N LEU A 59 2.72 10.41 -20.80
CA LEU A 59 2.80 9.93 -19.43
C LEU A 59 1.43 9.97 -18.76
N TYR A 60 0.69 11.07 -18.95
CA TYR A 60 -0.66 11.23 -18.42
C TYR A 60 -1.65 10.23 -19.03
N SER A 61 -1.61 10.05 -20.36
CA SER A 61 -2.45 9.07 -21.06
C SER A 61 -2.18 7.64 -20.55
N SER A 62 -0.90 7.26 -20.45
CA SER A 62 -0.50 5.95 -19.94
C SER A 62 -0.94 5.75 -18.48
N ALA A 63 -0.79 6.78 -17.64
CA ALA A 63 -1.27 6.74 -16.26
C ALA A 63 -2.79 6.56 -16.21
N MET A 64 -3.54 7.28 -17.03
CA MET A 64 -5.01 7.22 -17.04
C MET A 64 -5.54 5.91 -17.63
N GLU A 65 -4.74 5.15 -18.37
CA GLU A 65 -5.10 3.79 -18.76
C GLU A 65 -4.96 2.78 -17.60
N VAL A 66 -3.92 2.96 -16.77
CA VAL A 66 -3.52 2.00 -15.74
C VAL A 66 -4.18 2.30 -14.39
N LEU A 67 -4.12 3.54 -13.92
CA LEU A 67 -4.61 3.95 -12.60
C LEU A 67 -6.08 3.54 -12.37
N PRO A 68 -7.03 3.80 -13.30
CA PRO A 68 -8.42 3.43 -13.07
C PRO A 68 -8.63 1.92 -12.92
N LYS A 69 -7.87 1.11 -13.66
CA LYS A 69 -7.89 -0.36 -13.53
C LYS A 69 -7.39 -0.78 -12.13
N LEU A 70 -6.27 -0.21 -11.69
CA LEU A 70 -5.73 -0.45 -10.34
C LEU A 70 -6.69 -0.01 -9.24
N PHE A 71 -7.35 1.15 -9.37
CA PHE A 71 -8.35 1.61 -8.41
C PHE A 71 -9.57 0.68 -8.34
N LYS A 72 -10.04 0.20 -9.49
CA LYS A 72 -11.16 -0.74 -9.56
C LYS A 72 -10.82 -2.06 -8.87
N GLU A 73 -9.62 -2.58 -9.11
CA GLU A 73 -9.15 -3.82 -8.51
C GLU A 73 -8.86 -3.66 -7.02
N ALA A 74 -8.25 -2.56 -6.59
CA ALA A 74 -8.05 -2.25 -5.18
C ALA A 74 -9.39 -2.14 -4.43
N LYS A 75 -10.39 -1.47 -5.01
CA LYS A 75 -11.72 -1.34 -4.41
C LYS A 75 -12.43 -2.69 -4.29
N GLY A 76 -12.28 -3.58 -5.27
CA GLY A 76 -12.89 -4.91 -5.27
C GLY A 76 -12.20 -5.90 -4.33
N SER A 77 -10.87 -6.02 -4.44
CA SER A 77 -10.09 -7.05 -3.74
C SER A 77 -9.62 -6.59 -2.36
N ALA A 78 -9.03 -5.38 -2.27
CA ALA A 78 -8.47 -4.90 -1.00
C ALA A 78 -9.57 -4.44 -0.02
N GLY A 79 -10.64 -3.83 -0.52
CA GLY A 79 -11.77 -3.39 0.29
C GLY A 79 -12.53 -4.51 1.01
N ASN A 80 -12.46 -5.75 0.50
CA ASN A 80 -13.14 -6.90 1.09
C ASN A 80 -12.22 -7.75 1.99
N VAL A 81 -10.90 -7.57 1.90
CA VAL A 81 -9.90 -8.39 2.60
C VAL A 81 -9.22 -7.60 3.73
N LEU A 82 -8.97 -6.31 3.53
CA LEU A 82 -8.28 -5.49 4.51
C LEU A 82 -9.28 -4.85 5.49
N PRO A 83 -8.97 -4.80 6.79
CA PRO A 83 -9.81 -4.17 7.80
C PRO A 83 -9.65 -2.63 7.78
N ILE A 84 -9.95 -1.99 6.65
CA ILE A 84 -9.71 -0.54 6.42
C ILE A 84 -10.56 0.34 7.35
N SER A 85 -11.72 -0.15 7.76
CA SER A 85 -12.60 0.53 8.73
C SER A 85 -12.12 0.41 10.18
N ALA A 86 -11.16 -0.46 10.48
CA ALA A 86 -10.66 -0.64 11.84
C ALA A 86 -9.63 0.45 12.18
N PRO A 87 -9.83 1.23 13.26
CA PRO A 87 -8.86 2.26 13.67
C PRO A 87 -7.47 1.69 13.95
N SER A 88 -7.39 0.50 14.54
CA SER A 88 -6.12 -0.17 14.82
C SER A 88 -5.35 -0.55 13.57
N PHE A 89 -6.04 -0.93 12.48
CA PHE A 89 -5.41 -1.15 11.18
C PHE A 89 -4.79 0.14 10.65
N LEU A 90 -5.51 1.27 10.70
CA LEU A 90 -5.00 2.55 10.22
C LEU A 90 -3.78 3.02 11.02
N VAL A 91 -3.78 2.83 12.34
CA VAL A 91 -2.62 3.13 13.19
C VAL A 91 -1.43 2.25 12.82
N GLY A 92 -1.64 0.93 12.70
CA GLY A 92 -0.61 0.00 12.26
C GLY A 92 -0.05 0.40 10.89
N LEU A 93 -0.92 0.69 9.93
CA LEU A 93 -0.56 1.14 8.59
C LEU A 93 0.28 2.41 8.61
N GLY A 94 -0.15 3.43 9.36
CA GLY A 94 0.61 4.68 9.50
C GLY A 94 2.02 4.46 10.04
N ILE A 95 2.16 3.63 11.09
CA ILE A 95 3.46 3.27 11.66
C ILE A 95 4.30 2.48 10.65
N GLY A 96 3.71 1.50 9.97
CA GLY A 96 4.39 0.68 8.98
C GLY A 96 4.88 1.50 7.79
N LEU A 97 4.08 2.47 7.36
CA LEU A 97 4.47 3.44 6.32
C LEU A 97 5.63 4.32 6.76
N TRP A 98 5.69 4.71 8.03
CA TRP A 98 6.77 5.55 8.56
C TRP A 98 8.09 4.80 8.68
N ILE A 99 8.05 3.57 9.21
CA ILE A 99 9.25 2.76 9.51
C ILE A 99 9.80 2.04 8.26
N GLY A 100 8.94 1.66 7.31
CA GLY A 100 9.33 0.92 6.09
C GLY A 100 10.28 1.65 5.14
#